data_AF-A0A0K0EQY6-F1
#
_entry.id   AF-A0A0K0EQY6-F1
#
_cell.length_a   1.000
_cell.length_b   1.000
_cell.length_c   1.000
_cell.angle_alpha   90.00
_cell.angle_beta   90.00
_cell.angle_gamma   90.00
#
_symmetry.space_group_name_H-M   'P 1'
#
loop_
_entity.id
_entity.type
_entity.pdbx_description
1 polymer ?
#
loop_
_entity_poly.entity_id
_entity_poly.type
_entity_poly.pdbx_seq_one_letter_code
_entity_poly.pdbx_strand_id
1 'polypeptide(L)'
;MSFPIEEKLLISFEIFSFILYFIIIIYLNLNYKKNNDLFSISFIIQFTFNGICDFMSALSVIMYRKVAIWGWLREYYIENNWVTWAYTLTFYQFTSLTITGNFLITLNRYMTITNPIFYKIKWTFKVAIFIIIFQTVICFGVYTHLYFVSSVFVYDPSIPTWYFTKSKWIYSLYDSICLITICWISAIATGLLNVLICLKYNKIFKSSLGNKKNSKIPLFIFTLLTSSILFITAIQQTIRLRSAIRQERWLRNLMNYYFFYILPLLSCVHAYLMIFLSKQIRNDFYFYFKKYILRRKIPKVNSTIQTTKWREKIVI
;
A
#
# COMPACT_ATOMS: atom_id res chain seq x y z
N MET A 1 13.60 27.12 7.32
CA MET A 1 12.27 27.32 6.70
C MET A 1 11.21 26.88 7.69
N SER A 2 10.13 27.65 7.84
CA SER A 2 8.99 27.22 8.66
C SER A 2 8.37 25.97 8.05
N PHE A 3 8.13 24.96 8.88
CA PHE A 3 7.51 23.72 8.44
C PHE A 3 6.06 24.00 7.98
N PRO A 4 5.73 23.84 6.68
CA PRO A 4 4.42 24.23 6.15
C PRO A 4 3.27 23.52 6.86
N ILE A 5 2.14 24.20 7.02
CA ILE A 5 0.98 23.65 7.75
C ILE A 5 0.40 22.44 7.02
N GLU A 6 0.43 22.46 5.69
CA GLU A 6 -0.04 21.38 4.83
C GLU A 6 0.77 20.10 5.06
N GLU A 7 2.09 20.21 5.23
CA GLU A 7 2.97 19.08 5.51
C GLU A 7 2.74 18.52 6.92
N LYS A 8 2.50 19.39 7.91
CA LYS A 8 2.13 18.95 9.27
C LYS A 8 0.87 18.12 9.26
N LEU A 9 -0.16 18.58 8.55
CA LEU A 9 -1.45 17.88 8.43
C LEU A 9 -1.28 16.55 7.71
N LEU A 10 -0.50 16.51 6.62
CA LEU A 10 -0.23 15.28 5.89
C LEU A 10 0.45 14.23 6.76
N ILE A 11 1.52 14.60 7.47
CA ILE A 11 2.25 13.68 8.34
C ILE A 11 1.38 13.22 9.50
N SER A 12 0.61 14.13 10.09
CA SER A 12 -0.33 13.76 11.14
C SER A 12 -1.35 12.73 10.64
N PHE A 13 -1.85 12.91 9.42
CA PHE A 13 -2.76 11.96 8.78
C PHE A 13 -2.07 10.63 8.48
N GLU A 14 -0.84 10.64 7.98
CA GLU A 14 -0.04 9.45 7.68
C GLU A 14 0.27 8.64 8.94
N ILE A 15 0.74 9.29 10.01
CA ILE A 15 1.00 8.67 11.32
C ILE A 15 -0.28 8.03 11.86
N PHE A 16 -1.40 8.76 11.85
CA PHE A 16 -2.69 8.22 12.28
C PHE A 16 -3.12 7.01 11.44
N SER A 17 -2.93 7.10 10.12
CA SER A 17 -3.26 6.02 9.20
C SER A 17 -2.44 4.77 9.45
N PHE A 18 -1.13 4.89 9.69
CA PHE A 18 -0.28 3.74 10.02
C PHE A 18 -0.57 3.15 11.40
N ILE A 19 -0.88 3.98 12.41
CA ILE A 19 -1.37 3.48 13.70
C ILE A 19 -2.61 2.62 13.48
N LEU A 20 -3.58 3.11 12.71
CA LEU A 20 -4.79 2.36 12.37
C LEU A 20 -4.47 1.06 11.61
N TYR A 21 -3.55 1.12 10.64
CA TYR A 21 -3.10 -0.03 9.87
C TYR A 21 -2.50 -1.11 10.77
N PHE A 22 -1.59 -0.74 11.68
CA PHE A 22 -0.98 -1.68 12.62
C PHE A 22 -2.00 -2.26 13.60
N ILE A 23 -2.98 -1.48 14.09
CA ILE A 23 -4.05 -2.02 14.93
C ILE A 23 -4.85 -3.08 14.16
N ILE A 24 -5.15 -2.85 12.87
CA ILE A 24 -5.84 -3.86 12.03
C ILE A 24 -4.96 -5.11 11.86
N ILE A 25 -3.66 -4.96 11.57
CA ILE A 25 -2.74 -6.07 11.44
C ILE A 25 -2.70 -6.90 12.73
N ILE A 26 -2.53 -6.25 13.88
CA ILE A 26 -2.53 -6.91 15.19
C ILE A 26 -3.87 -7.62 15.42
N TYR A 27 -4.99 -6.95 15.16
CA TYR A 27 -6.32 -7.52 15.31
C TYR A 27 -6.52 -8.78 14.44
N LEU A 28 -6.13 -8.74 13.16
CA LEU A 28 -6.26 -9.86 12.24
C LEU A 28 -5.38 -11.04 12.68
N ASN A 29 -4.14 -10.77 13.09
CA ASN A 29 -3.21 -11.80 13.54
C ASN A 29 -3.60 -12.40 14.90
N LEU A 30 -4.21 -11.64 15.82
CA LEU A 30 -4.69 -12.19 17.10
C LEU A 30 -5.97 -13.01 16.94
N ASN A 31 -6.87 -12.60 16.04
CA ASN A 31 -8.17 -13.23 15.88
C ASN A 31 -8.25 -14.23 14.72
N TYR A 32 -7.13 -14.60 14.09
CA TYR A 32 -7.15 -15.44 12.89
C TYR A 32 -7.89 -16.77 13.10
N LYS A 33 -7.64 -17.48 14.22
CA LYS A 33 -8.31 -18.75 14.53
C LYS A 33 -9.83 -18.60 14.66
N LYS A 34 -10.27 -17.50 15.26
CA LYS A 34 -11.70 -17.19 15.47
C LYS A 34 -12.38 -16.74 14.17
N ASN A 35 -11.63 -16.07 13.29
CA ASN A 35 -12.11 -15.47 12.05
C ASN A 35 -11.77 -16.30 10.80
N ASN A 36 -11.45 -17.59 10.95
CA ASN A 36 -11.07 -18.47 9.83
C ASN A 36 -12.12 -18.50 8.69
N ASP A 37 -13.39 -18.23 9.00
CA ASP A 37 -14.46 -18.18 8.01
C ASP A 37 -14.51 -16.86 7.21
N LEU A 38 -13.88 -15.79 7.71
CA LEU A 38 -13.95 -14.45 7.12
C LEU A 38 -12.70 -14.07 6.34
N PHE A 39 -11.53 -14.38 6.92
CA PHE A 39 -10.24 -14.05 6.33
C PHE A 39 -9.39 -15.30 6.26
N SER A 40 -8.91 -15.63 5.06
CA SER A 40 -7.94 -16.69 4.89
C SER A 40 -6.63 -16.29 5.55
N ILE A 41 -5.92 -17.26 6.13
CA ILE A 41 -4.57 -17.06 6.68
C ILE A 41 -3.62 -16.45 5.62
N SER A 42 -3.80 -16.85 4.37
CA SER A 42 -3.05 -16.38 3.21
C SER A 42 -3.25 -14.89 2.95
N PHE A 43 -4.48 -14.39 3.08
CA PHE A 43 -4.77 -12.96 2.99
C PHE A 43 -4.11 -12.20 4.15
N ILE A 44 -4.23 -12.70 5.39
CA ILE A 44 -3.67 -12.04 6.59
C ILE A 44 -2.15 -11.86 6.44
N ILE A 45 -1.45 -12.86 5.94
CA ILE A 45 0.01 -12.81 5.76
C ILE A 45 0.41 -11.81 4.68
N GLN A 46 -0.26 -11.84 3.53
CA GLN A 46 0.00 -10.88 2.44
C GLN A 46 -0.32 -9.45 2.87
N PHE A 47 -1.44 -9.25 3.58
CA PHE A 47 -1.82 -7.95 4.12
C PHE A 47 -0.83 -7.44 5.17
N THR A 48 -0.34 -8.33 6.05
CA THR A 48 0.65 -7.99 7.08
C THR A 48 1.99 -7.60 6.44
N PHE A 49 2.50 -8.41 5.51
CA PHE A 49 3.73 -8.12 4.78
C PHE A 49 3.62 -6.80 4.02
N ASN A 50 2.52 -6.60 3.30
CA ASN A 50 2.29 -5.35 2.58
C ASN A 50 2.26 -4.14 3.52
N GLY A 51 1.59 -4.23 4.67
CA GLY A 51 1.57 -3.14 5.64
C GLY A 51 2.95 -2.79 6.21
N ILE A 52 3.85 -3.77 6.37
CA ILE A 52 5.24 -3.51 6.75
C ILE A 52 5.99 -2.81 5.60
N CYS A 53 5.82 -3.26 4.36
CA CYS A 53 6.43 -2.63 3.18
C CYS A 53 5.94 -1.20 2.97
N ASP A 54 4.63 -0.97 3.11
CA ASP A 54 3.97 0.33 3.05
C ASP A 54 4.58 1.29 4.09
N PHE A 55 4.74 0.81 5.33
CA PHE A 55 5.38 1.59 6.40
C PHE A 55 6.85 1.91 6.10
N MET A 56 7.63 0.92 5.63
CA MET A 56 9.04 1.13 5.27
C MET A 56 9.21 2.08 4.07
N SER A 57 8.27 2.06 3.12
CA SER A 57 8.23 2.99 2.00
C SER A 57 7.93 4.41 2.46
N ALA A 58 6.90 4.60 3.29
CA ALA A 58 6.56 5.87 3.93
C ALA A 58 7.74 6.43 4.74
N LEU A 59 8.35 5.60 5.59
CA LEU A 59 9.53 5.97 6.37
C LEU A 59 10.70 6.39 5.46
N SER A 60 10.94 5.67 4.37
CA SER A 60 11.98 6.03 3.39
C SER A 60 11.69 7.38 2.72
N VAL A 61 10.44 7.70 2.40
CA VAL A 61 10.06 9.02 1.87
C VAL A 61 10.28 10.11 2.91
N ILE A 62 9.86 9.89 4.16
CA ILE A 62 10.05 10.87 5.23
C ILE A 62 11.55 11.14 5.44
N MET A 63 12.34 10.09 5.66
CA MET A 63 13.77 10.21 5.98
C MET A 63 14.59 10.80 4.82
N TYR A 64 14.47 10.24 3.61
CA TYR A 64 15.36 10.62 2.52
C TYR A 64 14.85 11.79 1.67
N ARG A 65 13.62 12.27 1.87
CA ARG A 65 13.08 13.38 1.08
C ARG A 65 12.57 14.50 1.96
N LYS A 66 11.59 14.24 2.83
CA LYS A 66 10.95 15.29 3.61
C LYS A 66 11.91 15.92 4.63
N VAL A 67 12.62 15.09 5.41
CA VAL A 67 13.64 15.55 6.36
C VAL A 67 14.79 16.27 5.64
N ALA A 68 15.18 15.81 4.45
CA ALA A 68 16.18 16.48 3.61
C ALA A 68 15.72 17.89 3.16
N ILE A 69 14.45 18.03 2.76
CA ILE A 69 13.85 19.31 2.34
C ILE A 69 13.73 20.28 3.53
N TRP A 70 13.29 19.82 4.69
CA TRP A 70 13.17 20.69 5.89
C TRP A 70 14.53 21.11 6.45
N GLY A 71 15.54 20.30 6.17
CA GLY A 71 16.90 20.61 6.51
C GLY A 71 17.33 20.25 7.93
N TRP A 72 16.54 19.43 8.65
CA TRP A 72 16.77 19.08 10.06
C TRP A 72 18.01 18.21 10.29
N LEU A 73 18.35 17.32 9.34
CA LEU A 73 19.48 16.40 9.44
C LEU A 73 20.53 16.63 8.32
N ARG A 74 20.70 17.88 7.87
CA ARG A 74 21.59 18.19 6.73
C ARG A 74 23.05 17.86 7.01
N GLU A 75 23.59 18.41 8.09
CA GLU A 75 24.98 18.17 8.52
C GLU A 75 25.20 16.68 8.72
N TYR A 76 24.27 16.02 9.42
CA TYR A 76 24.29 14.58 9.60
C TYR A 76 24.33 13.79 8.27
N TYR A 77 23.50 14.14 7.28
CA TYR A 77 23.48 13.48 5.97
C TYR A 77 24.74 13.75 5.13
N ILE A 78 25.40 14.89 5.33
CA ILE A 78 26.66 15.23 4.67
C ILE A 78 27.82 14.42 5.28
N GLU A 79 27.84 14.30 6.61
CA GLU A 79 28.93 13.62 7.34
C GLU A 79 28.85 12.09 7.25
N ASN A 80 27.64 11.53 7.07
CA ASN A 80 27.40 10.10 7.22
C ASN A 80 27.06 9.40 5.91
N ASN A 81 28.08 8.82 5.24
CA ASN A 81 27.94 8.08 3.99
C ASN A 81 27.01 6.85 4.08
N TRP A 82 26.80 6.27 5.25
CA TRP A 82 25.90 5.12 5.40
C TRP A 82 24.45 5.49 5.04
N VAL A 83 24.05 6.76 5.20
CA VAL A 83 22.70 7.24 4.87
C VAL A 83 22.45 7.21 3.37
N THR A 84 23.44 7.57 2.55
CA THR A 84 23.31 7.50 1.08
C THR A 84 23.26 6.06 0.59
N TRP A 85 23.99 5.15 1.25
CA TRP A 85 23.89 3.71 1.03
C TRP A 85 22.51 3.17 1.42
N ALA A 86 22.00 3.51 2.60
CA ALA A 86 20.67 3.10 3.05
C ALA A 86 19.56 3.61 2.10
N TYR A 87 19.63 4.88 1.67
CA TYR A 87 18.75 5.44 0.63
C TYR A 87 18.73 4.57 -0.64
N THR A 88 19.91 4.13 -1.08
CA THR A 88 20.09 3.33 -2.28
C THR A 88 19.42 1.96 -2.19
N LEU A 89 19.39 1.39 -0.99
CA LEU A 89 18.88 0.05 -0.74
C LEU A 89 17.39 -0.01 -0.41
N THR A 90 16.85 1.05 0.18
CA THR A 90 15.47 0.99 0.69
C THR A 90 14.50 1.74 -0.20
N PHE A 91 14.88 2.88 -0.77
CA PHE A 91 13.91 3.82 -1.32
C PHE A 91 13.13 3.26 -2.52
N TYR A 92 13.80 2.79 -3.57
CA TYR A 92 13.13 2.30 -4.79
C TYR A 92 12.51 0.91 -4.59
N GLN A 93 13.17 0.07 -3.79
CA GLN A 93 12.79 -1.31 -3.51
C GLN A 93 11.47 -1.34 -2.71
N PHE A 94 11.37 -0.60 -1.60
CA PHE A 94 10.13 -0.55 -0.81
C PHE A 94 9.00 0.19 -1.51
N THR A 95 9.31 1.22 -2.30
CA THR A 95 8.31 1.88 -3.14
C THR A 95 7.72 0.91 -4.17
N SER A 96 8.57 0.13 -4.83
CA SER A 96 8.13 -0.91 -5.77
C SER A 96 7.37 -2.04 -5.07
N LEU A 97 7.76 -2.43 -3.85
CA LEU A 97 7.02 -3.39 -3.03
C LEU A 97 5.62 -2.90 -2.68
N THR A 98 5.47 -1.62 -2.31
CA THR A 98 4.17 -0.98 -2.04
C THR A 98 3.25 -1.04 -3.26
N ILE A 99 3.79 -0.68 -4.44
CA ILE A 99 3.02 -0.67 -5.70
C ILE A 99 2.63 -2.10 -6.13
N THR A 100 3.58 -3.04 -6.11
CA THR A 100 3.31 -4.44 -6.48
C THR A 100 2.42 -5.14 -5.45
N GLY A 101 2.52 -4.77 -4.18
CA GLY A 101 1.69 -5.31 -3.11
C GLY A 101 0.23 -4.87 -3.21
N ASN A 102 -0.02 -3.63 -3.66
CA ASN A 102 -1.37 -3.17 -4.06
C ASN A 102 -1.99 -4.06 -5.15
N PHE A 103 -1.19 -4.43 -6.16
CA PHE A 103 -1.60 -5.38 -7.19
C PHE A 103 -1.90 -6.76 -6.60
N LEU A 104 -1.02 -7.31 -5.75
CA LEU A 104 -1.20 -8.64 -5.16
C LEU A 104 -2.40 -8.73 -4.22
N ILE A 105 -2.68 -7.69 -3.42
CA ILE A 105 -3.89 -7.62 -2.59
C ILE A 105 -5.13 -7.62 -3.48
N THR A 106 -5.09 -6.90 -4.61
CA THR A 106 -6.20 -6.88 -5.57
C THR A 106 -6.38 -8.24 -6.24
N LEU A 107 -5.29 -8.92 -6.62
CA LEU A 107 -5.32 -10.27 -7.17
C LEU A 107 -5.89 -11.27 -6.16
N ASN A 108 -5.44 -11.23 -4.89
CA ASN A 108 -5.95 -12.08 -3.82
C ASN A 108 -7.47 -11.92 -3.66
N ARG A 109 -7.94 -10.67 -3.63
CA ARG A 109 -9.36 -10.34 -3.55
C ARG A 109 -10.14 -10.79 -4.79
N TYR A 110 -9.60 -10.59 -5.99
CA TYR A 110 -10.20 -11.09 -7.23
C TYR A 110 -10.41 -12.61 -7.15
N MET A 111 -9.40 -13.36 -6.73
CA MET A 111 -9.48 -14.82 -6.63
C MET A 111 -10.49 -15.27 -5.57
N THR A 112 -10.54 -14.56 -4.44
CA THR A 112 -11.52 -14.82 -3.37
C THR A 112 -12.95 -14.65 -3.86
N ILE A 113 -13.22 -13.61 -4.66
CA ILE A 113 -14.56 -13.27 -5.14
C ILE A 113 -14.97 -14.14 -6.32
N THR A 114 -14.06 -14.38 -7.27
CA THR A 114 -14.41 -15.05 -8.53
C THR A 114 -14.45 -16.56 -8.40
N ASN A 115 -13.53 -17.15 -7.64
CA ASN A 115 -13.39 -18.59 -7.49
C ASN A 115 -13.12 -18.97 -6.03
N PRO A 116 -14.09 -18.82 -5.10
CA PRO A 116 -13.89 -19.05 -3.67
C PRO A 116 -13.43 -20.48 -3.34
N ILE A 117 -13.91 -21.49 -4.08
CA ILE A 117 -13.50 -22.89 -3.91
C ILE A 117 -12.03 -23.07 -4.29
N PHE A 118 -11.64 -22.57 -5.48
CA PHE A 118 -10.24 -22.60 -5.92
C PHE A 118 -9.34 -21.85 -4.95
N TYR A 119 -9.77 -20.67 -4.50
CA TYR A 119 -9.02 -19.87 -3.54
C TYR A 119 -8.79 -20.63 -2.23
N LYS A 120 -9.82 -21.27 -1.67
CA LYS A 120 -9.70 -22.06 -0.43
C LYS A 120 -8.76 -23.26 -0.57
N ILE A 121 -8.73 -23.91 -1.74
CA ILE A 121 -7.92 -25.12 -1.99
C ILE A 121 -6.48 -24.77 -2.37
N LYS A 122 -6.28 -23.81 -3.28
CA LYS A 122 -5.00 -23.52 -3.91
C LYS A 122 -4.28 -22.35 -3.27
N TRP A 123 -5.00 -21.36 -2.76
CA TRP A 123 -4.40 -20.17 -2.12
C TRP A 123 -4.06 -20.45 -0.66
N THR A 124 -3.17 -21.42 -0.45
CA THR A 124 -2.71 -21.85 0.88
C THR A 124 -1.66 -20.91 1.46
N PHE A 125 -1.38 -21.06 2.75
CA PHE A 125 -0.30 -20.37 3.46
C PHE A 125 1.04 -20.44 2.72
N LYS A 126 1.41 -21.64 2.22
CA LYS A 126 2.68 -21.85 1.50
C LYS A 126 2.74 -21.04 0.22
N VAL A 127 1.64 -20.98 -0.53
CA VAL A 127 1.54 -20.19 -1.76
C VAL A 127 1.62 -18.70 -1.45
N ALA A 128 0.99 -18.23 -0.37
CA ALA A 128 1.09 -16.83 0.05
C ALA A 128 2.53 -16.40 0.36
N ILE A 129 3.27 -17.23 1.11
CA ILE A 129 4.70 -17.01 1.39
C ILE A 129 5.53 -17.03 0.10
N PHE A 130 5.28 -18.01 -0.77
CA PHE A 130 5.98 -18.09 -2.05
C PHE A 130 5.78 -16.83 -2.90
N ILE A 131 4.55 -16.31 -2.98
CA ILE A 131 4.24 -15.06 -3.67
C ILE A 131 5.00 -13.88 -3.04
N ILE A 132 5.08 -13.79 -1.71
CA ILE A 132 5.81 -12.72 -1.01
C ILE A 132 7.31 -12.79 -1.30
N ILE A 133 7.90 -13.99 -1.23
CA ILE A 133 9.31 -14.19 -1.54
C ILE A 133 9.57 -13.78 -3.00
N PHE A 134 8.74 -14.25 -3.92
CA PHE A 134 8.87 -13.92 -5.35
C PHE A 134 8.72 -12.41 -5.61
N GLN A 135 7.74 -11.76 -5.00
CA GLN A 135 7.55 -10.31 -5.05
C GLN A 135 8.80 -9.57 -4.56
N THR A 136 9.33 -9.99 -3.40
CA THR A 136 10.53 -9.39 -2.80
C THR A 136 11.75 -9.56 -3.69
N VAL A 137 11.98 -10.78 -4.18
CA VAL A 137 13.10 -11.10 -5.08
C VAL A 137 13.01 -10.30 -6.37
N ILE A 138 11.83 -10.15 -6.98
CA ILE A 138 11.66 -9.32 -8.18
C ILE A 138 11.93 -7.85 -7.87
N CYS A 139 11.29 -7.29 -6.83
CA CYS A 139 11.43 -5.87 -6.52
C CYS A 139 12.88 -5.51 -6.16
N PHE A 140 13.59 -6.34 -5.40
CA PHE A 140 15.01 -6.10 -5.13
C PHE A 140 15.91 -6.46 -6.32
N GLY A 141 15.56 -7.50 -7.08
CA GLY A 141 16.29 -7.98 -8.26
C GLY A 141 16.38 -6.93 -9.38
N VAL A 142 15.28 -6.25 -9.66
CA VAL A 142 15.21 -5.18 -10.67
C VAL A 142 16.13 -3.99 -10.35
N TYR A 143 16.46 -3.77 -9.08
CA TYR A 143 17.37 -2.70 -8.64
C TYR A 143 18.74 -3.23 -8.22
N THR A 144 19.17 -4.40 -8.69
CA THR A 144 20.49 -4.95 -8.35
C THR A 144 21.65 -4.07 -8.80
N HIS A 145 21.51 -3.28 -9.85
CA HIS A 145 22.54 -2.31 -10.24
C HIS A 145 22.81 -1.27 -9.15
N LEU A 146 21.86 -1.02 -8.24
CA LEU A 146 22.02 -0.06 -7.15
C LEU A 146 23.09 -0.47 -6.14
N TYR A 147 23.41 -1.76 -6.01
CA TYR A 147 24.47 -2.24 -5.10
C TYR A 147 25.87 -1.77 -5.53
N PHE A 148 26.05 -1.42 -6.80
CA PHE A 148 27.36 -1.04 -7.38
C PHE A 148 27.47 0.45 -7.68
N VAL A 149 26.47 1.26 -7.31
CA VAL A 149 26.38 2.68 -7.67
C VAL A 149 26.33 3.54 -6.42
N SER A 150 27.24 4.51 -6.33
CA SER A 150 27.24 5.49 -5.26
C SER A 150 26.10 6.50 -5.39
N SER A 151 25.49 6.81 -4.26
CA SER A 151 24.56 7.93 -4.11
C SER A 151 25.25 9.11 -3.44
N VAL A 152 24.81 10.32 -3.79
CA VAL A 152 25.31 11.58 -3.25
C VAL A 152 24.15 12.43 -2.74
N PHE A 153 24.41 13.20 -1.68
CA PHE A 153 23.47 14.18 -1.13
C PHE A 153 23.87 15.56 -1.64
N VAL A 154 23.05 16.16 -2.50
CA VAL A 154 23.43 17.35 -3.28
C VAL A 154 22.42 18.46 -3.06
N TYR A 155 22.92 19.70 -3.06
CA TYR A 155 22.11 20.91 -3.06
C TYR A 155 21.81 21.36 -4.49
N ASP A 156 20.52 21.57 -4.82
CA ASP A 156 20.15 22.25 -6.06
C ASP A 156 19.97 23.75 -5.79
N PRO A 157 20.78 24.66 -6.37
CA PRO A 157 20.53 26.09 -6.24
C PRO A 157 19.28 26.55 -7.02
N SER A 158 18.84 25.82 -8.06
CA SER A 158 17.66 26.19 -8.85
C SER A 158 16.35 25.94 -8.11
N ILE A 159 16.33 24.94 -7.23
CA ILE A 159 15.23 24.70 -6.29
C ILE A 159 15.90 24.50 -4.94
N PRO A 160 15.98 25.53 -4.07
CA PRO A 160 16.90 25.64 -2.93
C PRO A 160 16.65 24.57 -1.87
N THR A 161 16.99 23.33 -2.21
CA THR A 161 16.61 22.10 -1.53
C THR A 161 17.72 21.09 -1.69
N TRP A 162 17.92 20.32 -0.62
CA TRP A 162 18.85 19.21 -0.61
C TRP A 162 18.12 17.92 -0.96
N TYR A 163 18.75 17.07 -1.76
CA TYR A 163 18.15 15.81 -2.15
C TYR A 163 19.19 14.72 -2.41
N PHE A 164 18.77 13.47 -2.18
CA PHE A 164 19.56 12.31 -2.56
C PHE A 164 19.40 12.03 -4.05
N THR A 165 20.53 11.85 -4.72
CA THR A 165 20.62 11.50 -6.13
C THR A 165 21.76 10.50 -6.37
N LYS A 166 21.83 9.94 -7.56
CA LYS A 166 22.92 9.05 -7.98
C LYS A 166 24.08 9.86 -8.54
N SER A 167 25.30 9.35 -8.36
CA SER A 167 26.52 10.01 -8.86
C SER A 167 26.52 10.15 -10.39
N LYS A 168 26.00 9.16 -11.12
CA LYS A 168 25.83 9.21 -12.58
C LYS A 168 24.35 9.27 -12.95
N TRP A 169 24.00 10.22 -13.83
CA TRP A 169 22.64 10.47 -14.28
C TRP A 169 21.98 9.24 -14.95
N ILE A 170 22.79 8.41 -15.64
CA ILE A 170 22.34 7.21 -16.34
C ILE A 170 21.61 6.21 -15.41
N TYR A 171 22.09 6.06 -14.17
CA TYR A 171 21.46 5.17 -13.19
C TYR A 171 20.15 5.73 -12.66
N SER A 172 20.05 7.05 -12.50
CA SER A 172 18.77 7.67 -12.17
C SER A 172 17.73 7.48 -13.27
N LEU A 173 18.15 7.38 -14.53
CA LEU A 173 17.28 7.07 -15.66
C LEU A 173 16.85 5.60 -15.63
N TYR A 174 17.76 4.65 -15.39
CA TYR A 174 17.40 3.23 -15.21
C TYR A 174 16.39 3.04 -14.06
N ASP A 175 16.63 3.65 -12.90
CA ASP A 175 15.72 3.58 -11.75
C ASP A 175 14.31 4.07 -12.12
N SER A 176 14.26 5.17 -12.88
CA SER A 176 13.01 5.76 -13.35
C SER A 176 12.28 4.84 -14.34
N ILE A 177 13.00 4.24 -15.30
CA ILE A 177 12.43 3.27 -16.25
C ILE A 177 11.87 2.07 -15.50
N CYS A 178 12.66 1.46 -14.61
CA CYS A 178 12.23 0.31 -13.81
C CYS A 178 10.96 0.61 -13.02
N LEU A 179 10.93 1.76 -12.31
CA LEU A 179 9.78 2.15 -11.52
C LEU A 179 8.53 2.40 -12.40
N ILE A 180 8.70 3.06 -13.56
CA ILE A 180 7.61 3.31 -14.50
C ILE A 180 7.02 2.02 -15.04
N THR A 181 7.87 1.06 -15.43
CA THR A 181 7.43 -0.25 -15.90
C THR A 181 6.62 -0.96 -14.83
N ILE A 182 7.09 -0.97 -13.58
CA ILE A 182 6.36 -1.54 -12.43
C ILE A 182 5.02 -0.83 -12.22
N CYS A 183 5.00 0.52 -12.25
CA CYS A 183 3.78 1.31 -12.09
C CYS A 183 2.75 1.00 -13.17
N TRP A 184 3.13 0.99 -14.46
CA TRP A 184 2.19 0.73 -15.56
C TRP A 184 1.66 -0.69 -15.54
N ILE A 185 2.52 -1.69 -15.34
CA ILE A 185 2.08 -3.09 -15.25
C ILE A 185 1.10 -3.24 -14.08
N SER A 186 1.44 -2.68 -12.92
CA SER A 186 0.59 -2.77 -11.72
C SER A 186 -0.73 -2.01 -11.91
N ALA A 187 -0.72 -0.82 -12.53
CA ALA A 187 -1.91 -0.02 -12.78
C ALA A 187 -2.86 -0.71 -13.78
N ILE A 188 -2.33 -1.20 -14.91
CA ILE A 188 -3.12 -1.91 -15.92
C ILE A 188 -3.69 -3.21 -15.33
N ALA A 189 -2.85 -4.04 -14.71
CA ALA A 189 -3.30 -5.31 -14.15
C ALA A 189 -4.32 -5.11 -13.02
N THR A 190 -4.09 -4.15 -12.11
CA THR A 190 -5.05 -3.81 -11.04
C THR A 190 -6.35 -3.25 -11.61
N GLY A 191 -6.27 -2.38 -12.62
CA GLY A 191 -7.43 -1.84 -13.32
C GLY A 191 -8.29 -2.93 -13.94
N LEU A 192 -7.68 -3.86 -14.68
CA LEU A 192 -8.35 -5.01 -15.27
C LEU A 192 -9.00 -5.90 -14.21
N LEU A 193 -8.27 -6.26 -13.16
CA LEU A 193 -8.79 -7.07 -12.06
C LEU A 193 -9.97 -6.38 -11.36
N ASN A 194 -9.88 -5.07 -11.11
CA ASN A 194 -10.96 -4.29 -10.50
C ASN A 194 -12.21 -4.24 -11.40
N VAL A 195 -12.06 -4.07 -12.71
CA VAL A 195 -13.17 -4.16 -13.66
C VAL A 195 -13.81 -5.54 -13.60
N LEU A 196 -13.03 -6.62 -13.61
CA LEU A 196 -13.54 -7.98 -13.51
C LEU A 196 -14.24 -8.26 -12.16
N ILE A 197 -13.71 -7.74 -11.05
CA ILE A 197 -14.37 -7.79 -9.73
C ILE A 197 -15.74 -7.14 -9.82
N CYS A 198 -15.83 -5.93 -10.37
CA CYS A 198 -17.08 -5.19 -10.52
C CYS A 198 -18.11 -5.94 -11.37
N LEU A 199 -17.69 -6.51 -12.51
CA LEU A 199 -18.56 -7.30 -13.38
C LEU A 199 -19.10 -8.55 -12.66
N LYS A 200 -18.25 -9.27 -11.93
CA LYS A 200 -18.66 -10.46 -11.16
C LYS A 200 -19.56 -10.11 -9.98
N TYR A 201 -19.26 -9.01 -9.27
CA TYR A 201 -20.13 -8.51 -8.20
C TYR A 201 -21.52 -8.16 -8.74
N ASN A 202 -21.62 -7.52 -9.91
CA ASN A 202 -22.92 -7.23 -10.51
C ASN A 202 -23.71 -8.50 -10.83
N LYS A 203 -23.06 -9.58 -11.26
CA LYS A 203 -23.71 -10.87 -11.52
C LYS A 203 -24.20 -11.57 -10.24
N ILE A 204 -23.35 -11.69 -9.21
CA ILE A 204 -23.69 -12.36 -7.92
C ILE A 204 -24.88 -11.70 -7.23
N PHE A 205 -25.04 -10.40 -7.44
CA PHE A 205 -26.07 -9.64 -6.76
C PHE A 205 -27.37 -9.48 -7.50
N LYS A 206 -27.35 -9.55 -8.84
CA LYS A 206 -28.59 -9.72 -9.60
C LYS A 206 -29.32 -11.00 -9.15
N SER A 207 -28.60 -12.00 -8.64
CA SER A 207 -29.19 -13.22 -8.09
C SER A 207 -29.48 -13.22 -6.59
N SER A 208 -28.95 -12.29 -5.78
CA SER A 208 -29.14 -12.29 -4.32
C SER A 208 -30.21 -11.29 -3.87
N LEU A 209 -31.32 -11.75 -3.29
CA LEU A 209 -32.35 -10.87 -2.70
C LEU A 209 -31.82 -10.08 -1.47
N GLY A 210 -32.15 -8.78 -1.43
CA GLY A 210 -32.31 -7.99 -0.20
C GLY A 210 -31.05 -7.41 0.44
N ASN A 211 -30.28 -8.20 1.20
CA ASN A 211 -29.46 -7.64 2.28
C ASN A 211 -27.98 -7.42 1.98
N LYS A 212 -27.41 -8.03 0.95
CA LYS A 212 -25.98 -7.88 0.68
C LYS A 212 -25.64 -6.52 0.01
N LYS A 213 -26.63 -5.74 -0.44
CA LYS A 213 -26.43 -4.60 -1.37
C LYS A 213 -25.53 -3.50 -0.78
N ASN A 214 -25.51 -3.34 0.54
CA ASN A 214 -24.78 -2.27 1.23
C ASN A 214 -23.25 -2.43 1.19
N SER A 215 -22.70 -3.64 1.02
CA SER A 215 -21.24 -3.81 0.90
C SER A 215 -20.70 -3.51 -0.50
N LYS A 216 -21.57 -3.33 -1.50
CA LYS A 216 -21.18 -3.03 -2.88
C LYS A 216 -20.54 -1.65 -3.02
N ILE A 217 -21.17 -0.63 -2.44
CA ILE A 217 -20.79 0.76 -2.66
C ILE A 217 -19.38 1.03 -2.13
N PRO A 218 -19.02 0.63 -0.90
CA PRO A 218 -17.66 0.84 -0.39
C PRO A 218 -16.60 0.09 -1.21
N LEU A 219 -16.90 -1.14 -1.64
CA LEU A 219 -15.99 -1.91 -2.47
C LEU A 219 -15.77 -1.23 -3.83
N PHE A 220 -16.85 -0.81 -4.49
CA PHE A 220 -16.78 -0.14 -5.79
C PHE A 220 -15.98 1.17 -5.71
N ILE A 221 -16.33 2.03 -4.75
CA ILE A 221 -15.62 3.30 -4.50
C ILE A 221 -14.14 3.03 -4.26
N PHE A 222 -13.81 2.00 -3.48
CA PHE A 222 -12.43 1.64 -3.24
C PHE A 222 -11.69 1.15 -4.49
N THR A 223 -12.32 0.27 -5.28
CA THR A 223 -11.72 -0.24 -6.52
C THR A 223 -11.49 0.88 -7.52
N LEU A 224 -12.39 1.88 -7.55
CA LEU A 224 -12.21 3.09 -8.34
C LEU A 224 -11.03 3.91 -7.80
N LEU A 225 -11.02 4.20 -6.50
CA LEU A 225 -9.99 5.00 -5.84
C LEU A 225 -8.59 4.40 -6.01
N THR A 226 -8.42 3.10 -5.73
CA THR A 226 -7.12 2.42 -5.87
C THR A 226 -6.63 2.41 -7.31
N SER A 227 -7.49 2.06 -8.27
CA SER A 227 -7.14 2.14 -9.69
C SER A 227 -6.74 3.56 -10.08
N SER A 228 -7.53 4.57 -9.71
CA SER A 228 -7.24 5.97 -10.02
C SER A 228 -5.90 6.42 -9.45
N ILE A 229 -5.59 6.10 -8.18
CA ILE A 229 -4.30 6.46 -7.56
C ILE A 229 -3.14 5.78 -8.29
N LEU A 230 -3.25 4.49 -8.64
CA LEU A 230 -2.19 3.78 -9.38
C LEU A 230 -1.99 4.36 -10.79
N PHE A 231 -3.06 4.70 -11.51
CA PHE A 231 -2.95 5.36 -12.81
C PHE A 231 -2.33 6.76 -12.70
N ILE A 232 -2.74 7.56 -11.72
CA ILE A 232 -2.12 8.87 -11.44
C ILE A 232 -0.63 8.69 -11.14
N THR A 233 -0.27 7.67 -10.36
CA THR A 233 1.12 7.33 -10.05
C THR A 233 1.90 6.97 -11.33
N ALA A 234 1.35 6.13 -12.20
CA ALA A 234 2.00 5.74 -13.46
C ALA A 234 2.18 6.92 -14.42
N ILE A 235 1.17 7.79 -14.55
CA ILE A 235 1.23 9.00 -15.36
C ILE A 235 2.28 9.97 -14.80
N GLN A 236 2.26 10.23 -13.48
CA GLN A 236 3.23 11.09 -12.82
C GLN A 236 4.66 10.59 -13.05
N GLN A 237 4.90 9.28 -12.91
CA GLN A 237 6.22 8.68 -13.14
C GLN A 237 6.65 8.82 -14.60
N THR A 238 5.72 8.68 -15.55
CA THR A 238 5.97 8.90 -16.98
C THR A 238 6.41 10.34 -17.27
N ILE A 239 5.71 11.32 -16.69
CA ILE A 239 6.08 12.74 -16.81
C ILE A 239 7.47 12.96 -16.21
N ARG A 240 7.77 12.37 -15.03
CA ARG A 240 9.09 12.48 -14.40
C ARG A 240 10.22 11.98 -15.30
N LEU A 241 10.06 10.82 -15.94
CA LEU A 241 11.07 10.30 -16.88
C LEU A 241 11.21 11.20 -18.11
N ARG A 242 10.09 11.67 -18.68
CA ARG A 242 10.14 12.63 -19.79
C ARG A 242 10.93 13.88 -19.42
N SER A 243 10.70 14.44 -18.24
CA SER A 243 11.47 15.59 -17.73
C SER A 243 12.94 15.25 -17.50
N ALA A 244 13.25 14.03 -17.05
CA ALA A 244 14.63 13.58 -16.89
C ALA A 244 15.36 13.49 -18.23
N ILE A 245 14.71 12.97 -19.28
CA ILE A 245 15.27 12.88 -20.64
C ILE A 245 15.50 14.28 -21.22
N ARG A 246 14.54 15.19 -21.04
CA ARG A 246 14.63 16.60 -21.51
C ARG A 246 15.53 17.49 -20.64
N GLN A 247 16.12 16.95 -19.58
CA GLN A 247 16.92 17.69 -18.61
C GLN A 247 16.17 18.86 -17.92
N GLU A 248 14.84 18.80 -17.88
CA GLU A 248 13.98 19.77 -17.21
C GLU A 248 13.99 19.53 -15.69
N ARG A 249 15.00 20.08 -14.99
CA ARG A 249 15.21 19.87 -13.55
C ARG A 249 14.02 20.30 -12.70
N TRP A 250 13.42 21.45 -13.03
CA TRP A 250 12.29 22.00 -12.30
C TRP A 250 11.10 21.04 -12.29
N LEU A 251 10.67 20.60 -13.48
CA LEU A 251 9.52 19.70 -13.62
C LEU A 251 9.79 18.33 -12.98
N ARG A 252 11.01 17.81 -13.10
CA ARG A 252 11.41 16.56 -12.44
C ARG A 252 11.29 16.64 -10.92
N ASN A 253 11.75 17.74 -10.32
CA ASN A 253 11.70 17.96 -8.88
C ASN A 253 10.26 18.20 -8.41
N LEU A 254 9.45 18.94 -9.18
CA LEU A 254 8.03 19.11 -8.93
C LEU A 254 7.29 17.78 -8.94
N MET A 255 7.55 16.93 -9.94
CA MET A 255 6.96 15.60 -10.03
C MET A 255 7.38 14.72 -8.85
N ASN A 256 8.65 14.76 -8.42
CA ASN A 256 9.09 14.07 -7.22
C ASN A 256 8.33 14.56 -5.98
N TYR A 257 8.16 15.87 -5.82
CA TYR A 257 7.41 16.46 -4.72
C TYR A 257 5.98 15.91 -4.65
N TYR A 258 5.24 15.89 -5.77
CA TYR A 258 3.88 15.33 -5.82
C TYR A 258 3.82 13.81 -5.59
N PHE A 259 4.80 13.05 -6.09
CA PHE A 259 4.87 11.61 -5.86
C PHE A 259 4.85 11.26 -4.36
N PHE A 260 5.47 12.10 -3.53
CA PHE A 260 5.52 11.91 -2.08
C PHE A 260 4.21 12.19 -1.36
N TYR A 261 3.25 12.86 -2.01
CA TYR A 261 1.88 12.96 -1.49
C TYR A 261 1.03 11.75 -1.91
N ILE A 262 1.27 11.25 -3.12
CA ILE A 262 0.52 10.14 -3.69
C ILE A 262 0.88 8.81 -2.99
N LEU A 263 2.15 8.59 -2.65
CA LEU A 263 2.62 7.31 -2.11
C LEU A 263 2.07 6.99 -0.71
N PRO A 264 2.04 7.93 0.26
CA PRO A 264 1.37 7.70 1.54
C PRO A 264 -0.12 7.41 1.40
N LEU A 265 -0.80 8.10 0.47
CA LEU A 265 -2.21 7.83 0.17
C LEU A 265 -2.38 6.39 -0.33
N LEU A 266 -1.56 5.97 -1.29
CA LEU A 266 -1.58 4.59 -1.81
C LEU A 266 -1.34 3.56 -0.70
N SER A 267 -0.41 3.84 0.21
CA SER A 267 -0.05 2.97 1.34
C SER A 267 -1.18 2.82 2.36
N CYS A 268 -1.84 3.93 2.71
CA CYS A 268 -2.84 3.95 3.78
C CYS A 268 -4.21 3.41 3.35
N VAL A 269 -4.51 3.43 2.05
CA VAL A 269 -5.81 3.07 1.48
C VAL A 269 -6.26 1.66 1.88
N HIS A 270 -5.34 0.69 2.02
CA HIS A 270 -5.66 -0.68 2.44
C HIS A 270 -6.19 -0.82 3.88
N ALA A 271 -5.68 -0.04 4.83
CA ALA A 271 -6.17 -0.05 6.20
C ALA A 271 -7.63 0.39 6.26
N TYR A 272 -7.94 1.51 5.59
CA TYR A 272 -9.29 2.04 5.51
C TYR A 272 -10.24 1.07 4.82
N LEU A 273 -9.80 0.39 3.75
CA LEU A 273 -10.58 -0.65 3.09
C LEU A 273 -11.09 -1.70 4.06
N MET A 274 -10.19 -2.25 4.88
CA MET A 274 -10.52 -3.37 5.75
C MET A 274 -11.58 -2.99 6.77
N ILE A 275 -11.53 -1.76 7.27
CA ILE A 275 -12.56 -1.20 8.13
C ILE A 275 -13.86 -1.04 7.36
N PHE A 276 -13.85 -0.44 6.17
CA PHE A 276 -15.10 -0.18 5.43
C PHE A 276 -15.79 -1.46 4.93
N LEU A 277 -15.04 -2.48 4.53
CA LEU A 277 -15.60 -3.73 4.01
C LEU A 277 -16.14 -4.65 5.11
N SER A 278 -15.45 -4.76 6.24
CA SER A 278 -15.84 -5.72 7.28
C SER A 278 -16.67 -5.06 8.37
N LYS A 279 -17.97 -5.39 8.38
CA LYS A 279 -18.88 -4.99 9.48
C LYS A 279 -18.39 -5.52 10.82
N GLN A 280 -17.82 -6.72 10.85
CA GLN A 280 -17.28 -7.30 12.08
C GLN A 280 -16.10 -6.50 12.60
N ILE A 281 -15.14 -6.16 11.73
CA ILE A 281 -14.01 -5.31 12.12
C ILE A 281 -14.54 -4.01 12.72
N ARG A 282 -15.48 -3.31 12.07
CA ARG A 282 -16.07 -2.08 12.61
C ARG A 282 -16.74 -2.26 13.96
N ASN A 283 -17.54 -3.31 14.12
CA ASN A 283 -18.22 -3.60 15.37
C ASN A 283 -17.23 -3.89 16.50
N ASP A 284 -16.18 -4.67 16.21
CA ASP A 284 -15.14 -4.99 17.18
C ASP A 284 -14.35 -3.72 17.54
N PHE A 285 -13.92 -2.93 16.55
CA PHE A 285 -13.27 -1.63 16.78
C PHE A 285 -14.13 -0.70 17.63
N TYR A 286 -15.43 -0.58 17.34
CA TYR A 286 -16.36 0.21 18.14
C TYR A 286 -16.50 -0.33 19.57
N PHE A 287 -16.58 -1.65 19.73
CA PHE A 287 -16.63 -2.30 21.05
C PHE A 287 -15.36 -2.03 21.85
N TYR A 288 -14.18 -2.20 21.25
CA TYR A 288 -12.88 -1.91 21.86
C TYR A 288 -12.77 -0.43 22.24
N PHE A 289 -13.12 0.48 21.34
CA PHE A 289 -13.13 1.92 21.58
C PHE A 289 -14.06 2.29 22.75
N LYS A 290 -15.30 1.79 22.74
CA LYS A 290 -16.28 2.06 23.81
C LYS A 290 -15.86 1.48 25.16
N LYS A 291 -15.23 0.29 25.17
CA LYS A 291 -14.77 -0.37 26.39
C LYS A 291 -13.55 0.32 27.01
N TYR A 292 -12.52 0.57 26.20
CA TYR A 292 -11.22 1.03 26.70
C TYR A 292 -11.12 2.56 26.77
N ILE A 293 -11.61 3.29 25.77
CA ILE A 293 -11.48 4.75 25.71
C ILE A 293 -12.62 5.43 26.47
N LEU A 294 -13.87 5.03 26.22
CA LEU A 294 -15.02 5.65 26.91
C LEU A 294 -15.26 5.09 28.32
N ARG A 295 -14.55 4.03 28.73
CA ARG A 295 -14.72 3.31 30.01
C ARG A 295 -16.19 2.97 30.35
N ARG A 296 -17.07 2.87 29.34
CA ARG A 296 -18.48 2.53 29.59
C ARG A 296 -18.56 1.03 29.87
N LYS A 297 -19.18 0.64 30.99
CA LYS A 297 -19.57 -0.76 31.23
C LYS A 297 -20.49 -1.18 30.08
N ILE A 298 -19.97 -1.97 29.15
CA ILE A 298 -20.78 -2.55 28.09
C ILE A 298 -21.43 -3.80 28.68
N PRO A 299 -22.76 -3.92 28.67
CA PRO A 299 -23.40 -5.19 29.03
C PRO A 299 -22.83 -6.28 28.12
N LYS A 300 -22.47 -7.42 28.72
CA LYS A 300 -21.91 -8.57 28.01
C LYS A 300 -22.98 -9.06 27.03
N VAL A 301 -22.94 -8.61 25.78
CA VAL A 301 -23.83 -9.12 24.73
C VAL A 301 -23.37 -10.54 24.45
N ASN A 302 -24.12 -11.53 24.95
CA ASN A 302 -24.00 -12.90 24.50
C ASN A 302 -24.47 -12.93 23.04
N SER A 303 -23.60 -12.56 22.11
CA SER A 303 -23.84 -12.79 20.70
C SER A 303 -23.81 -14.29 20.51
N THR A 304 -24.98 -14.92 20.52
CA THR A 304 -25.19 -16.24 19.95
C THR A 304 -24.63 -16.13 18.53
N ILE A 305 -23.48 -16.76 18.31
CA ILE A 305 -22.89 -16.87 17.00
C ILE A 305 -23.96 -17.59 16.18
N GLN A 306 -24.69 -16.85 15.33
CA GLN A 306 -25.42 -17.47 14.25
C GLN A 306 -24.33 -18.06 13.35
N THR A 307 -23.92 -19.29 13.67
CA THR A 307 -23.23 -20.17 12.77
C THR A 307 -24.19 -20.33 11.60
N THR A 308 -24.06 -19.45 10.62
CA THR A 308 -24.73 -19.62 9.34
C THR A 308 -24.23 -20.96 8.83
N LYS A 309 -25.14 -21.92 8.87
CA LYS A 309 -24.97 -23.32 8.50
C LYS A 309 -24.59 -23.35 7.01
N TRP A 310 -23.30 -23.15 6.70
CA TRP A 310 -22.77 -23.11 5.33
C TRP A 310 -22.73 -24.49 4.64
N ARG A 311 -23.29 -25.54 5.26
CA ARG A 311 -23.14 -26.93 4.79
C ARG A 311 -24.30 -27.52 4.00
N GLU A 312 -25.40 -26.83 3.77
CA GLU A 312 -26.55 -27.44 3.08
C GLU A 312 -27.04 -26.53 1.95
N LYS A 313 -26.37 -26.59 0.79
CA LYS A 313 -26.91 -26.37 -0.58
C LYS A 313 -25.75 -26.27 -1.59
N ILE A 314 -25.04 -27.38 -1.79
CA ILE A 314 -24.45 -27.70 -3.09
C ILE A 314 -24.95 -29.10 -3.41
N VAL A 315 -26.20 -29.15 -3.86
CA VAL A 315 -26.72 -30.22 -4.70
C VAL A 315 -26.76 -29.59 -6.09
N ILE A 316 -25.94 -30.15 -6.99
CA ILE A 316 -25.92 -30.13 -8.46
C ILE A 316 -24.45 -30.29 -8.86
#